data_AF-A0A453G783-F1
#
_entry.id   AF-A0A453G783-F1
#
_cell.length_a   1.000
_cell.length_b   1.000
_cell.length_c   1.000
_cell.angle_alpha   90.00
_cell.angle_beta   90.00
_cell.angle_gamma   90.00
#
_symmetry.space_group_name_H-M   'P 1'
#
loop_
_entity.id
_entity.type
_entity.pdbx_description
1 polymer ?
#
loop_
_entity_poly.entity_id
_entity_poly.type
_entity_poly.pdbx_seq_one_letter_code
_entity_poly.pdbx_strand_id
1 'polypeptide(L)' 'LQSKTLAQFTARPTDSPFWKGLMRTKDLFFRRTKFLVGNGMTTRFWEDT' A
#
# COMPACT_ATOMS: atom_id res chain seq x y z
N LEU A 1 -16.53 -2.02 -13.36
CA LEU A 1 -15.87 -2.44 -12.11
C LEU A 1 -14.47 -1.83 -12.12
N GLN A 2 -14.19 -0.79 -11.32
CA GLN A 2 -12.84 -0.23 -11.27
C GLN A 2 -11.95 -1.17 -10.45
N SER A 3 -11.09 -1.93 -11.12
CA SER A 3 -10.09 -2.79 -10.48
C SER A 3 -8.99 -1.92 -9.87
N LYS A 4 -9.28 -1.30 -8.72
CA LYS A 4 -8.29 -0.55 -7.96
C LYS A 4 -7.52 -1.50 -7.05
N THR A 5 -6.21 -1.36 -7.05
CA THR A 5 -5.36 -2.15 -6.15
C THR A 5 -5.44 -1.59 -4.74
N LEU A 6 -5.11 -2.43 -3.75
CA LEU A 6 -5.10 -2.01 -2.35
C LEU A 6 -4.13 -0.83 -2.10
N ALA A 7 -3.07 -0.69 -2.92
CA ALA A 7 -2.16 0.45 -2.91
C ALA A 7 -2.86 1.78 -3.15
N GLN A 8 -3.79 1.81 -4.11
CA GLN A 8 -4.52 3.01 -4.52
C GLN A 8 -5.63 3.42 -3.53
N PHE A 9 -5.99 2.57 -2.55
CA PHE A 9 -6.95 2.92 -1.52
C PHE A 9 -6.30 3.70 -0.36
N THR A 10 -7.05 4.64 0.21
CA THR A 10 -6.71 5.36 1.45
C THR A 10 -7.85 5.23 2.45
N ALA A 11 -7.51 5.25 3.74
CA ALA A 11 -8.51 5.19 4.80
C ALA A 11 -9.35 6.47 4.80
N ARG A 12 -10.67 6.31 4.91
CA ARG A 12 -11.64 7.40 4.99
C ARG A 12 -12.22 7.51 6.39
N PRO A 13 -12.66 8.70 6.83
CA PRO A 13 -13.27 8.89 8.14
C PRO A 13 -14.51 8.01 8.37
N THR A 14 -15.25 7.69 7.31
CA THR A 14 -16.47 6.87 7.32
C THR A 14 -16.20 5.36 7.33
N ASP A 15 -14.95 4.94 7.19
CA ASP A 15 -14.64 3.51 7.10
C ASP A 15 -14.81 2.81 8.45
N SER A 16 -15.07 1.50 8.37
CA SER A 16 -15.22 0.66 9.54
C SER A 16 -13.94 0.65 10.39
N PRO A 17 -14.04 0.45 11.72
CA PRO A 17 -12.88 0.34 12.59
C PRO A 17 -11.87 -0.73 12.14
N PHE A 18 -12.38 -1.87 11.66
CA PHE A 18 -11.56 -2.94 11.08
C PHE A 18 -10.78 -2.45 9.86
N TRP A 19 -11.44 -1.80 8.90
CA TRP A 19 -10.80 -1.30 7.69
C TRP A 19 -9.73 -0.25 7.99
N LYS A 20 -9.99 0.65 8.95
CA LYS A 20 -8.99 1.61 9.44
C LYS A 20 -7.75 0.91 10.01
N GLY A 21 -7.93 -0.18 10.77
CA GLY A 21 -6.83 -1.01 11.25
C GLY A 21 -6.02 -1.62 10.10
N LEU A 22 -6.71 -2.23 9.13
CA LEU A 22 -6.08 -2.81 7.94
C LEU A 22 -5.27 -1.79 7.14
N MET A 23 -5.82 -0.59 6.92
CA MET A 23 -5.14 0.47 6.16
C MET A 23 -3.90 1.03 6.86
N ARG A 24 -3.87 1.05 8.20
CA ARG A 24 -2.66 1.39 8.97
C ARG A 24 -1.55 0.36 8.79
N THR A 25 -1.90 -0.93 8.81
CA THR A 25 -0.94 -2.02 8.58
C THR A 25 -0.42 -2.00 7.15
N LYS A 26 -1.30 -1.77 6.17
CA LYS A 26 -0.94 -1.62 4.75
C LYS A 26 0.13 -0.55 4.55
N ASP A 27 -0.10 0.62 5.12
CA ASP A 27 0.79 1.77 5.01
C ASP A 27 2.16 1.52 5.67
N LEU A 28 2.17 0.90 6.86
CA LEU A 28 3.42 0.48 7.49
C LEU A 28 4.19 -0.54 6.63
N PHE A 29 3.47 -1.49 6.04
CA PHE A 29 4.04 -2.52 5.18
C PHE A 29 4.66 -1.90 3.92
N PHE A 30 3.95 -1.04 3.19
CA PHE A 30 4.49 -0.42 1.97
C PHE A 30 5.66 0.52 2.24
N ARG A 31 5.65 1.27 3.34
CA ARG A 31 6.79 2.13 3.68
C ARG A 31 8.06 1.36 4.03
N ARG A 32 7.93 0.18 4.64
CA ARG A 32 9.07 -0.63 5.10
C ARG A 32 9.54 -1.67 4.08
N THR A 33 8.65 -2.10 3.19
CA THR A 33 8.98 -3.11 2.19
C THR A 33 9.56 -2.45 0.95
N LYS A 34 10.88 -2.24 0.96
CA LYS A 34 11.64 -1.88 -0.24
C LYS A 34 12.28 -3.14 -0.78
N PHE A 35 11.99 -3.48 -2.03
CA PHE A 35 12.67 -4.58 -2.71
C PHE A 35 13.83 -4.00 -3.53
N LEU A 36 15.02 -4.58 -3.35
CA LEU A 36 16.14 -4.40 -4.27
C LEU A 36 15.91 -5.38 -5.42
N VAL A 37 15.60 -4.86 -6.60
CA VAL A 37 15.33 -5.67 -7.79
C VAL A 37 16.46 -5.47 -8.78
N GLY A 38 17.21 -6.53 -9.10
CA GLY A 38 18.26 -6.50 -10.13
C GLY A 38 19.42 -5.55 -9.81
N ASN A 39 19.49 -4.41 -10.49
CA ASN A 39 20.65 -3.49 -10.58
C ASN A 39 20.92 -2.63 -9.31
N GLY A 40 20.43 -3.05 -8.15
CA GLY A 40 20.62 -2.32 -6.89
C GLY A 40 19.76 -1.06 -6.76
N MET A 41 18.90 -0.74 -7.73
CA MET A 41 17.91 0.31 -7.57
C MET A 41 16.77 -0.17 -6.68
N THR A 42 16.34 0.68 -5.74
CA THR A 42 15.18 0.38 -4.90
C THR A 42 13.93 0.53 -5.74
N THR A 43 13.25 -0.59 -6.02
CA THR A 43 11.95 -0.57 -6.71
C THR A 43 10.85 -0.58 -5.67
N ARG A 44 9.99 0.43 -5.72
CA ARG A 44 8.79 0.48 -4.89
C ARG A 44 7.68 -0.29 -5.60
N PHE A 45 7.80 -1.61 -5.52
CA PHE A 45 6.94 -2.59 -6.20
C PHE A 45 5.42 -2.35 -6.03
N TRP A 46 5.02 -1.66 -4.96
CA TRP A 46 3.62 -1.37 -4.65
C TRP A 46 3.20 0.06 -4.98
N GLU A 47 4.10 0.91 -5.47
CA GLU A 47 3.85 2.30 -5.88
C GLU A 47 3.73 2.45 -7.40
N ASP A 48 3.25 1.42 -8.09
CA ASP A 48 2.88 1.56 -9.51
C ASP A 48 1.52 2.28 -9.59
N THR A 49 1.58 3.56 -9.97
CA THR A 49 0.42 4.44 -10.26
C THR A 49 -0.40 3.96 -11.44
#